data_AF-N8YMH4-F1
#
_entry.id   AF-N8YMH4-F1
#
_cell.length_a   1.000
_cell.length_b   1.000
_cell.length_c   1.000
_cell.angle_alpha   90.00
_cell.angle_beta   90.00
_cell.angle_gamma   90.00
#
_symmetry.space_group_name_H-M   'P 1'
#
loop_
_entity.id
_entity.type
_entity.pdbx_description
1 polymer ?
#
loop_
_entity_poly.entity_id
_entity_poly.type
_entity_poly.pdbx_seq_one_letter_code
_entity_poly.pdbx_strand_id
1 'polypeptide(L)'
;MSEKLQKVLARVGLGSRRYMEEVIAAGRVSVNGQVAQVGERIEPGDELRIDGRKVQFQIEDEIRRRVLIYYKPEGEICSRNDPESRPTVFDHLPPIANDRWVMVGRLDINSTGLLLFTNDGELANRLMHPSNEIEREYAVRVMGEVTPQLKNNMTNGVVLDDGPAKFESFSEIGGEGINRWYQVVVKEGRNREVRRIFESQGLKVSRLLRTRYGTVILPRELRTGRWMELDKTDIDNLTKAVELKPRQGTGLFGMAKRRTERMQDKPMAARRGGFLRQQRRDNEGEQQNNHNEQRDYKAGSNQYGQNRSENRADQRNERSENRFNKARSGGNHYNQDRADNRGNSFNSNRSENRYGSPQNRNRSDERYSNDRRDYSDRQERSEQPEKKKPFVVNKGFKKF
;
A
#
# COMPACT_ATOMS: atom_id res chain seq x y z
N MET A 1 -1.64 9.96 33.52
CA MET A 1 -1.43 11.20 32.75
C MET A 1 -2.72 11.53 32.05
N SER A 2 -3.25 12.75 32.16
CA SER A 2 -4.51 13.13 31.52
C SER A 2 -4.33 13.29 30.00
N GLU A 3 -5.39 13.05 29.21
CA GLU A 3 -5.38 13.19 27.74
C GLU A 3 -6.50 14.14 27.28
N LYS A 4 -6.34 14.79 26.12
CA LYS A 4 -7.42 15.60 25.53
C LYS A 4 -8.63 14.72 25.21
N LEU A 5 -9.82 15.13 25.64
CA LEU A 5 -11.05 14.34 25.54
C LEU A 5 -11.36 13.90 24.10
N GLN A 6 -11.25 14.80 23.13
CA GLN A 6 -11.48 14.48 21.71
C GLN A 6 -10.49 13.45 21.14
N LYS A 7 -9.28 13.35 21.74
CA LYS A 7 -8.28 12.33 21.37
C LYS A 7 -8.75 10.96 21.86
N VAL A 8 -9.20 10.86 23.10
CA VAL A 8 -9.71 9.63 23.71
C VAL A 8 -10.95 9.14 22.97
N LEU A 9 -11.92 10.02 22.73
CA LEU A 9 -13.14 9.70 21.99
C LEU A 9 -12.86 9.20 20.57
N ALA A 10 -11.95 9.86 19.85
CA ALA A 10 -11.55 9.41 18.53
C ALA A 10 -10.84 8.04 18.59
N ARG A 11 -9.99 7.81 19.59
CA ARG A 11 -9.29 6.53 19.78
C ARG A 11 -10.26 5.37 19.97
N VAL A 12 -11.31 5.53 20.78
CA VAL A 12 -12.35 4.50 21.01
C VAL A 12 -13.17 4.19 19.75
N GLY A 13 -12.95 4.91 18.64
CA GLY A 13 -13.54 4.62 17.33
C GLY A 13 -14.84 5.38 17.05
N LEU A 14 -15.21 6.33 17.90
CA LEU A 14 -16.47 7.08 17.79
C LEU A 14 -16.47 8.16 16.71
N GLY A 15 -15.31 8.45 16.12
CA GLY A 15 -15.19 9.34 14.98
C GLY A 15 -13.80 9.93 14.78
N SER A 16 -13.71 10.99 13.98
CA SER A 16 -12.49 11.78 13.84
C SER A 16 -12.32 12.73 15.03
N ARG A 17 -11.10 13.21 15.30
CA ARG A 17 -10.85 14.17 16.39
C ARG A 17 -11.69 15.44 16.23
N ARG A 18 -11.76 15.98 15.00
CA ARG A 18 -12.56 17.18 14.68
C ARG A 18 -14.05 16.95 14.88
N TYR A 19 -14.56 15.82 14.40
CA TYR A 19 -15.96 15.45 14.62
C TYR A 19 -16.27 15.29 16.11
N MET A 20 -15.34 14.74 16.91
CA MET A 20 -15.51 14.68 18.36
C MET A 20 -15.50 16.06 19.03
N GLU A 21 -14.76 17.04 18.52
CA GLU A 21 -14.85 18.42 19.00
C GLU A 21 -16.22 19.03 18.73
N GLU A 22 -16.83 18.77 17.57
CA GLU A 22 -18.21 19.18 17.26
C GLU A 22 -19.22 18.52 18.22
N VAL A 23 -19.05 17.22 18.51
CA VAL A 23 -19.93 16.50 19.44
C VAL A 23 -19.79 17.01 20.88
N ILE A 24 -18.57 17.35 21.32
CA ILE A 24 -18.32 17.98 22.62
C ILE A 24 -18.96 19.38 22.65
N ALA A 25 -18.74 20.20 21.62
CA ALA A 25 -19.31 21.55 21.53
C ALA A 25 -20.85 21.55 21.55
N ALA A 26 -21.47 20.48 21.04
CA ALA A 26 -22.92 20.27 21.10
C ALA A 26 -23.45 19.88 22.50
N GLY A 27 -22.59 19.78 23.52
CA GLY A 27 -22.98 19.42 24.90
C GLY A 27 -23.39 17.96 25.08
N ARG A 28 -23.01 17.09 24.14
CA ARG A 28 -23.45 15.68 24.11
C ARG A 28 -22.54 14.74 24.88
N VAL A 29 -21.37 15.22 25.31
CA VAL A 29 -20.37 14.46 26.06
C VAL A 29 -20.37 14.96 27.49
N SER A 30 -20.33 14.04 28.45
CA SER A 30 -20.17 14.36 29.87
C SER A 30 -19.06 13.53 30.50
N VAL A 31 -18.29 14.16 31.38
CA VAL A 31 -17.25 13.52 32.20
C VAL A 31 -17.66 13.67 33.66
N ASN A 32 -17.71 12.56 34.41
CA ASN A 32 -18.12 12.53 35.83
C ASN A 32 -19.48 13.22 36.09
N GLY A 33 -20.41 13.12 35.13
CA GLY A 33 -21.74 13.72 35.22
C GLY A 33 -21.82 15.20 34.84
N GLN A 34 -20.71 15.86 34.50
CA GLN A 34 -20.68 17.24 34.04
C GLN A 34 -20.50 17.31 32.52
N VAL A 35 -21.21 18.24 31.86
CA VAL A 35 -21.10 18.43 30.41
C VAL A 35 -19.71 18.95 30.07
N ALA A 36 -19.01 18.25 29.18
CA ALA A 36 -17.63 18.55 28.85
C ALA A 36 -17.49 19.72 27.87
N GLN A 37 -16.37 20.42 27.92
CA GLN A 37 -16.02 21.51 27.01
C GLN A 37 -14.92 21.13 26.02
N VAL A 38 -14.86 21.82 24.87
CA VAL A 38 -13.83 21.58 23.87
C VAL A 38 -12.46 21.91 24.45
N GLY A 39 -11.54 20.95 24.37
CA GLY A 39 -10.19 21.09 24.92
C GLY A 39 -10.05 20.59 26.36
N GLU A 40 -11.12 20.13 26.99
CA GLU A 40 -11.07 19.45 28.28
C GLU A 40 -10.20 18.19 28.22
N ARG A 41 -9.66 17.80 29.38
CA ARG A 41 -8.82 16.62 29.53
C ARG A 41 -9.53 15.61 30.41
N ILE A 42 -9.28 14.34 30.14
CA ILE A 42 -9.85 13.22 30.88
C ILE A 42 -8.74 12.39 31.52
N GLU A 43 -9.01 11.88 32.71
CA GLU A 43 -8.16 11.01 33.49
C GLU A 43 -8.65 9.55 33.44
N PRO A 44 -7.79 8.56 33.77
CA PRO A 44 -8.13 7.15 33.62
C PRO A 44 -9.29 6.65 34.48
N GLY A 45 -9.52 7.32 35.62
CA GLY A 45 -10.59 6.97 36.56
C GLY A 45 -11.92 7.65 36.24
N ASP A 46 -11.96 8.56 35.27
CA ASP A 46 -13.15 9.35 34.99
C ASP A 46 -14.24 8.52 34.30
N GLU A 47 -15.50 8.84 34.62
CA GLU A 47 -16.65 8.29 33.92
C GLU A 47 -16.99 9.12 32.69
N LEU A 48 -16.71 8.57 31.51
CA LEU A 48 -17.07 9.16 30.23
C LEU A 48 -18.45 8.70 29.76
N ARG A 49 -19.32 9.63 29.38
CA ARG A 49 -20.60 9.34 28.72
C ARG A 49 -20.83 10.18 27.48
N ILE A 50 -21.58 9.61 26.53
CA ILE A 50 -22.07 10.31 25.34
C ILE A 50 -23.56 10.02 25.21
N ASP A 51 -24.37 11.07 25.08
CA ASP A 51 -25.84 10.96 25.08
C ASP A 51 -26.36 10.11 26.26
N GLY A 52 -25.73 10.26 27.43
CA GLY A 52 -26.06 9.52 28.66
C GLY A 52 -25.51 8.09 28.74
N ARG A 53 -24.93 7.53 27.68
CA ARG A 53 -24.39 6.16 27.66
C ARG A 53 -22.91 6.14 28.04
N LYS A 54 -22.56 5.24 28.96
CA LYS A 54 -21.17 5.05 29.41
C LYS A 54 -20.31 4.52 28.26
N VAL A 55 -19.18 5.18 28.04
CA VAL A 55 -18.17 4.79 27.05
C VAL A 55 -16.97 4.25 27.82
N GLN A 56 -16.63 2.99 27.54
CA GLN A 56 -15.39 2.42 28.06
C GLN A 56 -14.21 2.97 27.27
N PHE A 57 -13.17 3.43 27.97
CA PHE A 57 -11.92 3.83 27.37
C PHE A 57 -10.76 3.29 28.20
N GLN A 58 -9.61 3.16 27.55
CA GLN A 58 -8.33 2.81 28.17
C GLN A 58 -7.35 3.95 27.90
N ILE A 59 -6.34 4.09 28.75
CA ILE A 59 -5.23 5.02 28.49
C ILE A 59 -4.37 4.46 27.37
N GLU A 60 -3.79 5.34 26.55
CA GLU A 60 -2.98 4.96 25.39
C GLU A 60 -1.84 3.97 25.70
N ASP A 61 -1.17 4.11 26.85
CA ASP A 61 0.01 3.32 27.21
C ASP A 61 -0.31 1.87 27.58
N GLU A 62 -1.57 1.59 27.93
CA GLU A 62 -2.08 0.26 28.26
C GLU A 62 -2.58 -0.49 27.02
N ILE A 63 -2.80 0.24 25.92
CA ILE A 63 -3.30 -0.32 24.67
C ILE A 63 -2.13 -0.90 23.87
N ARG A 64 -2.27 -2.17 23.48
CA ARG A 64 -1.31 -2.86 22.63
C ARG A 64 -1.13 -2.10 21.31
N ARG A 65 0.12 -1.76 20.99
CA ARG A 65 0.47 -1.13 19.71
C ARG A 65 0.44 -2.17 18.59
N ARG A 66 -0.35 -1.89 17.54
CA ARG A 66 -0.51 -2.72 16.36
C ARG A 66 -0.21 -1.91 15.11
N VAL A 67 0.40 -2.54 14.12
CA VAL A 67 0.69 -1.93 12.82
C VAL A 67 0.39 -2.93 11.72
N LEU A 68 -0.33 -2.52 10.68
CA LEU A 68 -0.57 -3.29 9.47
C LEU A 68 0.29 -2.73 8.33
N ILE A 69 0.85 -3.63 7.53
CA ILE A 69 1.21 -3.37 6.14
C ILE A 69 -0.02 -3.67 5.30
N TYR A 70 -0.45 -2.71 4.49
CA TYR A 70 -1.45 -2.92 3.45
C TYR A 70 -0.82 -2.72 2.09
N TYR A 71 -1.02 -3.67 1.16
CA TYR A 71 -0.66 -3.47 -0.23
C TYR A 71 -1.84 -2.82 -0.96
N LYS A 72 -1.86 -1.49 -0.97
CA LYS A 72 -2.91 -0.69 -1.62
C LYS A 72 -2.97 -0.96 -3.14
N PRO A 73 -4.14 -1.33 -3.70
CA PRO A 73 -4.40 -1.36 -5.15
C PRO A 73 -4.61 0.04 -5.74
N GLU A 74 -4.62 0.13 -7.07
CA GLU A 74 -5.18 1.29 -7.77
C GLU A 74 -6.70 1.34 -7.57
N GLY A 75 -7.29 2.53 -7.68
CA GLY A 75 -8.74 2.73 -7.58
C GLY A 75 -9.28 2.95 -6.16
N GLU A 76 -8.52 2.55 -5.13
CA GLU A 76 -8.87 2.86 -3.74
C GLU A 76 -8.40 4.26 -3.32
N ILE A 77 -9.24 4.98 -2.58
CA ILE A 77 -8.90 6.28 -2.02
C ILE A 77 -8.42 6.19 -0.57
N CYS A 78 -7.46 7.05 -0.21
CA CYS A 78 -7.02 7.23 1.18
C CYS A 78 -7.92 8.22 1.93
N SER A 79 -9.17 7.84 2.18
CA SER A 79 -10.12 8.60 3.01
C SER A 79 -10.99 7.64 3.82
N ARG A 80 -11.46 8.09 4.99
CA ARG A 80 -12.44 7.35 5.81
C ARG A 80 -13.87 7.54 5.35
N ASN A 81 -14.14 8.66 4.69
CA ASN A 81 -15.46 9.00 4.19
C ASN A 81 -15.28 9.66 2.84
N ASP A 82 -15.86 9.06 1.81
CA ASP A 82 -15.87 9.60 0.46
C ASP A 82 -17.26 10.13 0.12
N PRO A 83 -17.41 11.42 -0.23
CA PRO A 83 -18.70 11.93 -0.72
C PRO A 83 -19.19 11.20 -1.97
N GLU A 84 -18.28 10.75 -2.83
CA GLU A 84 -18.59 10.03 -4.07
C GLU A 84 -18.74 8.51 -3.88
N SER A 85 -18.63 8.02 -2.64
CA SER A 85 -18.77 6.60 -2.29
C SER A 85 -17.83 5.65 -3.07
N ARG A 86 -16.64 6.12 -3.44
CA ARG A 86 -15.59 5.29 -4.04
C ARG A 86 -15.00 4.30 -3.02
N PRO A 87 -14.44 3.16 -3.48
CA PRO A 87 -13.76 2.22 -2.61
C PRO A 87 -12.65 2.87 -1.78
N THR A 88 -12.61 2.55 -0.48
CA THR A 88 -11.63 3.13 0.44
C THR A 88 -10.64 2.10 0.94
N VAL A 89 -9.44 2.57 1.29
CA VAL A 89 -8.41 1.73 1.91
C VAL A 89 -8.81 1.14 3.28
N PHE A 90 -9.95 1.53 3.85
CA PHE A 90 -10.46 1.02 5.12
C PHE A 90 -11.42 -0.17 4.95
N ASP A 91 -12.00 -0.36 3.76
CA ASP A 91 -13.13 -1.28 3.54
C ASP A 91 -12.75 -2.76 3.79
N HIS A 92 -11.47 -3.10 3.63
CA HIS A 92 -10.95 -4.47 3.72
C HIS A 92 -10.03 -4.72 4.92
N LEU A 93 -9.94 -3.78 5.85
CA LEU A 93 -9.11 -3.90 7.06
C LEU A 93 -9.81 -4.75 8.13
N PRO A 94 -9.05 -5.44 9.01
CA PRO A 94 -9.65 -6.22 10.08
C PRO A 94 -10.31 -5.29 11.09
N PRO A 95 -11.50 -5.62 11.62
CA PRO A 95 -12.07 -4.84 12.71
C PRO A 95 -11.18 -4.92 13.96
N ILE A 96 -11.20 -3.86 14.77
CA ILE A 96 -10.53 -3.82 16.07
C ILE A 96 -11.55 -3.31 17.10
N ALA A 97 -11.67 -4.02 18.22
CA ALA A 97 -12.65 -3.68 19.25
C ALA A 97 -12.18 -2.48 20.07
N ASN A 98 -13.08 -1.52 20.31
CA ASN A 98 -12.84 -0.31 21.11
C ASN A 98 -11.61 0.51 20.68
N ASP A 99 -11.25 0.43 19.40
CA ASP A 99 -10.08 1.08 18.83
C ASP A 99 -10.32 1.36 17.33
N ARG A 100 -9.36 1.94 16.63
CA ARG A 100 -9.46 2.19 15.19
C ARG A 100 -8.11 2.21 14.47
N TRP A 101 -8.13 1.89 13.18
CA TRP A 101 -6.95 2.04 12.31
C TRP A 101 -6.72 3.48 11.87
N VAL A 102 -5.53 4.01 12.10
CA VAL A 102 -5.05 5.29 11.58
C VAL A 102 -4.10 5.01 10.43
N MET A 103 -4.38 5.54 9.24
CA MET A 103 -3.48 5.43 8.10
C MET A 103 -2.24 6.32 8.29
N VAL A 104 -1.07 5.82 7.89
CA VAL A 104 0.20 6.56 7.92
C VAL A 104 0.48 7.10 6.52
N GLY A 105 0.25 8.39 6.36
CA GLY A 105 0.33 9.08 5.08
C GLY A 105 -0.82 8.71 4.15
N ARG A 106 -0.68 9.11 2.89
CA ARG A 106 -1.63 8.82 1.81
C ARG A 106 -0.88 8.34 0.57
N LEU A 107 -1.61 7.64 -0.29
CA LEU A 107 -1.21 7.35 -1.66
C LEU A 107 -2.33 7.85 -2.57
N ASP A 108 -1.96 8.34 -3.76
CA ASP A 108 -2.96 8.73 -4.75
C ASP A 108 -3.81 7.53 -5.18
N ILE A 109 -5.00 7.82 -5.73
CA ILE A 109 -5.90 6.80 -6.25
C ILE A 109 -5.24 5.90 -7.31
N ASN A 110 -4.39 6.47 -8.16
CA ASN A 110 -3.63 5.78 -9.21
C ASN A 110 -2.23 5.33 -8.77
N SER A 111 -1.95 5.32 -7.47
CA SER A 111 -0.68 4.87 -6.92
C SER A 111 -0.91 3.61 -6.09
N THR A 112 0.05 2.68 -6.18
CA THR A 112 0.00 1.36 -5.53
C THR A 112 1.08 1.22 -4.46
N GLY A 113 0.96 0.16 -3.66
CA GLY A 113 2.07 -0.31 -2.83
C GLY A 113 1.81 -0.17 -1.35
N LEU A 114 2.90 -0.12 -0.60
CA LEU A 114 2.88 -0.19 0.85
C LEU A 114 2.17 1.02 1.46
N LEU A 115 1.14 0.78 2.25
CA LEU A 115 0.48 1.75 3.11
C LEU A 115 0.42 1.18 4.52
N LEU A 116 0.93 1.92 5.50
CA LEU A 116 0.89 1.48 6.89
C LEU A 116 -0.41 1.95 7.55
N PHE A 117 -0.95 1.12 8.44
CA PHE A 117 -2.00 1.49 9.37
C PHE A 117 -1.56 1.17 10.78
N THR A 118 -1.93 1.98 11.77
CA THR A 118 -1.66 1.70 13.18
C THR A 118 -2.82 2.16 14.05
N ASN A 119 -3.04 1.51 15.19
CA ASN A 119 -3.96 2.04 16.20
C ASN A 119 -3.33 3.14 17.08
N ASP A 120 -2.03 3.38 16.95
CA ASP A 120 -1.31 4.42 17.67
C ASP A 120 -1.24 5.72 16.86
N GLY A 121 -2.06 6.69 17.25
CA GLY A 121 -2.12 7.99 16.58
C GLY A 121 -0.84 8.81 16.72
N GLU A 122 -0.07 8.63 17.79
CA GLU A 122 1.21 9.32 17.99
C GLU A 122 2.28 8.76 17.05
N LEU A 123 2.36 7.42 16.92
CA LEU A 123 3.24 6.78 15.95
C LEU A 123 2.91 7.23 14.51
N ALA A 124 1.62 7.24 14.16
CA ALA A 124 1.19 7.70 12.84
C ALA A 124 1.61 9.15 12.58
N ASN A 125 1.39 10.05 13.56
CA ASN A 125 1.77 11.45 13.45
C ASN A 125 3.27 11.61 13.24
N ARG A 126 4.10 10.96 14.06
CA ARG A 126 5.56 11.06 13.93
C ARG A 126 6.08 10.49 12.62
N LEU A 127 5.55 9.34 12.17
CA LEU A 127 5.94 8.77 10.88
C LEU A 127 5.57 9.67 9.68
N MET A 128 4.53 10.50 9.82
CA MET A 128 4.10 11.44 8.78
C MET A 128 4.78 12.80 8.86
N HIS A 129 5.25 13.21 10.04
CA HIS A 129 5.76 14.56 10.25
C HIS A 129 7.06 14.78 9.48
N PRO A 130 7.18 15.86 8.66
CA PRO A 130 8.36 16.10 7.83
C PRO A 130 9.68 16.19 8.61
N SER A 131 9.65 16.69 9.85
CA SER A 131 10.86 16.83 10.69
C SER A 131 11.59 15.53 10.97
N ASN A 132 10.91 14.38 10.86
CA ASN A 132 11.51 13.08 11.13
C ASN A 132 12.14 12.46 9.88
N GLU A 133 12.02 13.12 8.72
CA GLU A 133 12.67 12.74 7.46
C GLU A 133 12.55 11.25 7.11
N ILE A 134 11.40 10.63 7.43
CA ILE A 134 11.21 9.20 7.23
C ILE A 134 11.19 8.91 5.73
N GLU A 135 12.17 8.13 5.29
CA GLU A 135 12.35 7.76 3.90
C GLU A 135 11.16 6.97 3.34
N ARG A 136 10.83 7.27 2.09
CA ARG A 136 9.82 6.58 1.30
C ARG A 136 10.45 6.21 -0.03
N GLU A 137 10.43 4.93 -0.33
CA GLU A 137 11.01 4.40 -1.55
C GLU A 137 9.93 4.02 -2.54
N TYR A 138 10.15 4.36 -3.81
CA TYR A 138 9.23 4.09 -4.89
C TYR A 138 9.94 3.41 -6.04
N ALA A 139 9.30 2.37 -6.58
CA ALA A 139 9.56 1.88 -7.93
C ALA A 139 8.66 2.65 -8.91
N VAL A 140 9.27 3.31 -9.89
CA VAL A 140 8.62 4.24 -10.80
C VAL A 140 8.86 3.77 -12.23
N ARG A 141 7.80 3.58 -12.99
CA ARG A 141 7.91 3.31 -14.44
C ARG A 141 7.71 4.59 -15.22
N VAL A 142 8.76 5.02 -15.91
CA VAL A 142 8.81 6.28 -16.65
C VAL A 142 8.79 5.97 -18.15
N MET A 143 8.05 6.78 -18.90
CA MET A 143 8.04 6.77 -20.36
C MET A 143 9.12 7.73 -20.87
N GLY A 144 10.05 7.22 -21.66
CA GLY A 144 11.23 7.95 -22.16
C GLY A 144 12.53 7.51 -21.49
N GLU A 145 13.62 8.13 -21.91
CA GLU A 145 14.96 7.86 -21.40
C GLU A 145 15.37 8.92 -20.36
N VAL A 146 15.82 8.47 -19.19
CA VAL A 146 16.45 9.35 -18.20
C VAL A 146 17.93 9.47 -18.52
N THR A 147 18.34 10.61 -19.07
CA THR A 147 19.76 10.88 -19.30
C THR A 147 20.50 11.15 -17.98
N PRO A 148 21.83 10.97 -17.93
CA PRO A 148 22.63 11.30 -16.75
C PRO A 148 22.43 12.74 -16.25
N GLN A 149 22.20 13.68 -17.16
CA GLN A 149 21.94 15.08 -16.85
C GLN A 149 20.60 15.23 -16.10
N LEU A 150 19.52 14.61 -16.60
CA LEU A 150 18.21 14.66 -15.93
C LEU A 150 18.27 14.00 -14.56
N LYS A 151 18.98 12.87 -14.43
CA LYS A 151 19.23 12.23 -13.14
C LYS A 151 19.89 13.20 -12.16
N ASN A 152 20.97 13.86 -12.58
CA ASN A 152 21.71 14.81 -11.73
C ASN A 152 20.84 15.99 -11.31
N ASN A 153 20.00 16.51 -12.20
CA ASN A 153 19.04 17.57 -11.86
C ASN A 153 18.08 17.12 -10.75
N MET A 154 17.48 15.93 -10.90
CA MET A 154 16.51 15.42 -9.93
C MET A 154 17.15 15.05 -8.57
N THR A 155 18.44 14.71 -8.52
CA THR A 155 19.15 14.44 -7.25
C THR A 155 19.72 15.71 -6.60
N ASN A 156 20.14 16.71 -7.39
CA ASN A 156 20.62 17.98 -6.86
C ASN A 156 19.48 18.91 -6.42
N GLY A 157 18.31 18.76 -7.07
CA GLY A 157 17.09 19.47 -6.75
C GLY A 157 16.49 20.19 -7.95
N VAL A 158 15.17 20.18 -8.00
CA VAL A 158 14.36 20.87 -9.00
C VAL A 158 13.40 21.81 -8.29
N VAL A 159 13.02 22.90 -8.96
CA VAL A 159 12.02 23.84 -8.44
C VAL A 159 10.64 23.38 -8.89
N LEU A 160 9.75 23.15 -7.92
CA LEU A 160 8.33 22.88 -8.14
C LEU A 160 7.50 24.07 -7.66
N ASP A 161 6.21 24.10 -7.99
CA ASP A 161 5.29 25.21 -7.65
C ASP A 161 5.20 25.52 -6.14
N ASP A 162 5.37 24.50 -5.30
CA ASP A 162 5.33 24.57 -3.83
C ASP A 162 6.73 24.56 -3.19
N GLY A 163 7.79 24.80 -3.98
CA GLY A 163 9.19 24.91 -3.51
C GLY A 163 10.15 23.84 -4.06
N PRO A 164 11.44 23.86 -3.66
CA PRO A 164 12.45 22.92 -4.14
C PRO A 164 12.13 21.48 -3.70
N ALA A 165 12.47 20.50 -4.53
CA ALA A 165 12.30 19.07 -4.24
C ALA A 165 13.42 18.26 -4.90
N LYS A 166 13.77 17.11 -4.33
CA LYS A 166 14.84 16.24 -4.86
C LYS A 166 14.63 14.78 -4.50
N PHE A 167 15.29 13.89 -5.22
CA PHE A 167 15.47 12.51 -4.78
C PHE A 167 16.74 12.37 -3.94
N GLU A 168 16.63 11.71 -2.79
CA GLU A 168 17.78 11.35 -1.96
C GLU A 168 18.59 10.22 -2.58
N SER A 169 17.92 9.33 -3.32
CA SER A 169 18.55 8.25 -4.07
C SER A 169 17.81 8.04 -5.38
N PHE A 170 18.57 7.72 -6.42
CA PHE A 170 18.07 7.45 -7.77
C PHE A 170 18.89 6.33 -8.42
N SER A 171 18.23 5.21 -8.69
CA SER A 171 18.85 4.04 -9.32
C SER A 171 17.95 3.47 -10.42
N GLU A 172 18.56 3.00 -11.50
CA GLU A 172 17.87 2.28 -12.56
C GLU A 172 17.80 0.79 -12.19
N ILE A 173 16.61 0.21 -12.27
CA ILE A 173 16.35 -1.18 -11.88
C ILE A 173 15.96 -2.08 -13.07
N GLY A 174 16.01 -1.52 -14.30
CA GLY A 174 15.78 -2.23 -15.55
C GLY A 174 14.62 -1.64 -16.38
N GLY A 175 14.25 -2.33 -17.46
CA GLY A 175 13.19 -1.89 -18.37
C GLY A 175 13.44 -2.34 -19.80
N GLU A 176 12.42 -2.23 -20.63
CA GLU A 176 12.47 -2.61 -22.05
C GLU A 176 11.82 -1.53 -22.92
N GLY A 177 12.42 -1.27 -24.08
CA GLY A 177 11.95 -0.26 -25.02
C GLY A 177 11.88 1.14 -24.40
N ILE A 178 10.76 1.83 -24.62
CA ILE A 178 10.54 3.21 -24.17
C ILE A 178 10.19 3.33 -22.68
N ASN A 179 9.95 2.22 -21.97
CA ASN A 179 9.53 2.23 -20.58
C ASN A 179 10.66 1.70 -19.68
N ARG A 180 11.19 2.57 -18.82
CA ARG A 180 12.24 2.20 -17.86
C ARG A 180 11.76 2.32 -16.42
N TRP A 181 12.31 1.48 -15.57
CA TRP A 181 12.03 1.44 -14.14
C TRP A 181 13.17 2.05 -13.35
N TYR A 182 12.80 2.91 -12.42
CA TYR A 182 13.71 3.57 -11.50
C TYR A 182 13.25 3.34 -10.07
N GLN A 183 14.20 3.11 -9.17
CA GLN A 183 13.98 3.15 -7.73
C GLN A 183 14.47 4.49 -7.21
N VAL A 184 13.56 5.22 -6.55
CA VAL A 184 13.80 6.55 -6.02
C VAL A 184 13.41 6.65 -4.55
N VAL A 185 14.11 7.49 -3.80
CA VAL A 185 13.84 7.75 -2.37
C VAL A 185 13.55 9.22 -2.15
N VAL A 186 12.50 9.51 -1.38
CA VAL A 186 12.16 10.86 -0.89
C VAL A 186 11.98 10.83 0.63
N LYS A 187 12.28 11.95 1.31
CA LYS A 187 12.11 12.12 2.76
C LYS A 187 10.86 12.89 3.16
N GLU A 188 10.28 13.62 2.22
CA GLU A 188 8.99 14.28 2.36
C GLU A 188 7.88 13.49 1.65
N GLY A 189 6.66 14.03 1.71
CA GLY A 189 5.46 13.42 1.16
C GLY A 189 4.51 14.48 0.66
N ARG A 190 5.03 15.48 -0.08
CA ARG A 190 4.21 16.52 -0.69
C ARG A 190 3.26 15.92 -1.72
N ASN A 191 2.20 16.65 -2.06
CA ASN A 191 1.21 16.15 -3.00
C ASN A 191 1.89 15.78 -4.32
N ARG A 192 1.76 14.51 -4.75
CA ARG A 192 2.28 13.98 -6.02
C ARG A 192 3.77 14.26 -6.27
N GLU A 193 4.56 14.42 -5.23
CA GLU A 193 5.95 14.91 -5.30
C GLU A 193 6.83 14.15 -6.30
N VAL A 194 6.87 12.81 -6.20
CA VAL A 194 7.65 11.96 -7.12
C VAL A 194 7.27 12.21 -8.58
N ARG A 195 5.97 12.33 -8.88
CA ARG A 195 5.49 12.57 -10.25
C ARG A 195 5.91 13.94 -10.74
N ARG A 196 5.80 14.96 -9.90
CA ARG A 196 6.15 16.34 -10.23
C ARG A 196 7.65 16.52 -10.46
N ILE A 197 8.51 15.80 -9.71
CA ILE A 197 9.96 15.80 -9.96
C ILE A 197 10.25 15.27 -11.37
N PHE A 198 9.66 14.14 -11.77
CA PHE A 198 9.83 13.62 -13.15
C PHE A 198 9.21 14.55 -14.21
N GLU A 199 8.00 15.08 -13.96
CA GLU A 199 7.30 15.99 -14.88
C GLU A 199 8.08 17.29 -15.12
N SER A 200 8.81 17.79 -14.11
CA SER A 200 9.70 18.97 -14.24
C SER A 200 10.83 18.74 -15.26
N GLN A 201 11.17 17.48 -15.54
CA GLN A 201 12.17 17.08 -16.52
C GLN A 201 11.55 16.66 -17.87
N GLY A 202 10.25 16.91 -18.07
CA GLY A 202 9.51 16.52 -19.27
C GLY A 202 9.17 15.02 -19.34
N LEU A 203 9.33 14.28 -18.24
CA LEU A 203 9.12 12.83 -18.21
C LEU A 203 7.75 12.47 -17.63
N LYS A 204 7.09 11.45 -18.19
CA LYS A 204 5.77 10.99 -17.73
C LYS A 204 5.89 9.72 -16.90
N VAL A 205 5.29 9.73 -15.70
CA VAL A 205 5.21 8.55 -14.82
C VAL A 205 3.97 7.72 -15.15
N SER A 206 4.19 6.53 -15.70
CA SER A 206 3.11 5.59 -16.06
C SER A 206 2.67 4.70 -14.91
N ARG A 207 3.60 4.30 -14.01
CA ARG A 207 3.30 3.52 -12.80
C ARG A 207 4.11 4.02 -11.62
N LEU A 208 3.50 3.98 -10.44
CA LEU A 208 4.13 4.38 -9.19
C LEU A 208 3.75 3.37 -8.10
N LEU A 209 4.76 2.69 -7.57
CA LEU A 209 4.62 1.68 -6.53
C LEU A 209 5.50 2.06 -5.33
N ARG A 210 4.91 2.29 -4.15
CA ARG A 210 5.70 2.47 -2.92
C ARG A 210 6.18 1.11 -2.42
N THR A 211 7.50 0.90 -2.42
CA THR A 211 8.14 -0.37 -2.05
C THR A 211 8.60 -0.39 -0.59
N ARG A 212 8.87 0.78 0.01
CA ARG A 212 9.34 0.89 1.40
C ARG A 212 8.83 2.17 2.07
N TYR A 213 8.62 2.10 3.38
CA TYR A 213 8.34 3.24 4.25
C TYR A 213 9.13 3.08 5.55
N GLY A 214 10.10 3.97 5.78
CA GLY A 214 11.05 3.84 6.88
C GLY A 214 11.78 2.50 6.83
N THR A 215 11.69 1.75 7.93
CA THR A 215 12.29 0.42 8.08
C THR A 215 11.46 -0.71 7.48
N VAL A 216 10.21 -0.44 7.05
CA VAL A 216 9.29 -1.48 6.59
C VAL A 216 9.28 -1.56 5.07
N ILE A 217 9.58 -2.75 4.56
CA ILE A 217 9.60 -3.08 3.14
C ILE A 217 8.31 -3.84 2.80
N LEU A 218 7.76 -3.61 1.61
CA LEU A 218 6.62 -4.35 1.08
C LEU A 218 6.98 -5.84 0.93
N PRO A 219 6.36 -6.77 1.69
CA PRO A 219 6.67 -8.18 1.59
C PRO A 219 6.30 -8.72 0.22
N ARG A 220 7.17 -9.55 -0.38
CA ARG A 220 6.96 -10.10 -1.74
C ARG A 220 5.76 -11.05 -1.79
N GLU A 221 5.46 -11.69 -0.67
CA GLU A 221 4.38 -12.67 -0.53
C GLU A 221 3.02 -11.98 -0.33
N LEU A 222 3.02 -10.70 0.04
CA LEU A 222 1.79 -9.93 0.23
C LEU A 222 1.22 -9.56 -1.14
N ARG A 223 -0.03 -9.96 -1.38
CA ARG A 223 -0.75 -9.64 -2.63
C ARG A 223 -1.45 -8.29 -2.50
N THR A 224 -1.65 -7.61 -3.63
CA THR A 224 -2.43 -6.38 -3.70
C THR A 224 -3.84 -6.57 -3.12
N GLY A 225 -4.33 -5.57 -2.40
CA GLY A 225 -5.61 -5.60 -1.68
C GLY A 225 -5.58 -6.43 -0.39
N ARG A 226 -4.41 -6.95 0.02
CA ARG A 226 -4.24 -7.70 1.28
C ARG A 226 -3.39 -6.92 2.25
N TRP A 227 -3.55 -7.25 3.52
CA TRP A 227 -2.76 -6.73 4.62
C TRP A 227 -2.08 -7.85 5.40
N MET A 228 -1.03 -7.47 6.12
CA MET A 228 -0.30 -8.29 7.09
C MET A 228 -0.07 -7.43 8.34
N GLU A 229 -0.19 -8.02 9.52
CA GLU A 229 0.17 -7.34 10.78
C GLU A 229 1.64 -7.54 11.09
N LEU A 230 2.33 -6.46 11.45
CA LEU A 230 3.75 -6.47 11.82
C LEU A 230 3.97 -7.17 13.16
N ASP A 231 5.13 -7.80 13.29
CA ASP A 231 5.58 -8.36 14.56
C ASP A 231 6.11 -7.26 15.51
N LYS A 232 6.50 -7.68 16.72
CA LYS A 232 7.03 -6.76 17.72
C LYS A 232 8.32 -6.08 17.27
N THR A 233 9.21 -6.82 16.61
CA THR A 233 10.54 -6.34 16.21
C THR A 233 10.42 -5.22 15.19
N ASP A 234 9.58 -5.40 14.16
CA ASP A 234 9.35 -4.42 13.12
C ASP A 234 8.68 -3.15 13.66
N ILE A 235 7.74 -3.30 14.58
CA ILE A 235 7.09 -2.15 15.23
C ILE A 235 8.09 -1.42 16.13
N ASP A 236 8.92 -2.13 16.87
CA ASP A 236 9.95 -1.52 17.73
C ASP A 236 10.95 -0.72 16.87
N ASN A 237 11.37 -1.25 15.72
CA ASN A 237 12.21 -0.55 14.76
C ASN A 237 11.56 0.74 14.25
N LEU A 238 10.27 0.70 13.89
CA LEU A 238 9.51 1.89 13.50
C LEU A 238 9.46 2.93 14.63
N THR A 239 9.19 2.50 15.87
CA THR A 239 9.09 3.41 17.02
C THR A 239 10.43 4.03 17.38
N LYS A 240 11.53 3.27 17.27
CA LYS A 240 12.89 3.74 17.48
C LYS A 240 13.28 4.79 16.44
N ALA A 241 12.90 4.60 15.17
CA ALA A 241 13.15 5.55 14.09
C ALA A 241 12.49 6.93 14.30
N VAL A 242 11.49 7.03 15.19
CA VAL A 242 10.80 8.27 15.54
C VAL A 242 10.87 8.61 17.03
N GLU A 243 11.84 8.05 17.74
CA GLU A 243 12.12 8.30 19.17
C GLU A 243 10.88 8.13 20.08
N LEU A 244 10.00 7.19 19.71
CA LEU A 244 8.78 6.91 20.47
C LEU A 244 9.06 5.78 21.46
N LYS A 245 8.58 5.95 22.70
CA LYS A 245 8.72 4.90 23.73
C LYS A 245 8.00 3.62 23.29
N PRO A 246 8.62 2.44 23.47
CA PRO A 246 7.93 1.16 23.35
C PRO A 246 6.77 1.09 24.34
N ARG A 247 5.67 0.44 23.95
CA ARG A 247 4.52 0.19 24.84
C ARG A 247 4.56 -1.22 25.43
N GLN A 248 3.87 -1.39 26.55
CA GLN A 248 3.62 -2.72 27.09
C GLN A 248 2.59 -3.44 26.21
N GLY A 249 3.05 -4.49 25.53
CA GLY A 249 2.27 -5.16 24.49
C GLY A 249 2.41 -4.48 23.13
N THR A 250 3.08 -5.16 22.20
CA THR A 250 3.28 -4.70 20.83
C THR A 250 3.20 -5.89 19.87
N GLY A 251 2.62 -5.66 18.70
CA GLY A 251 2.57 -6.61 17.60
C GLY A 251 1.67 -7.82 17.83
N LEU A 252 1.85 -8.83 16.99
CA LEU A 252 1.09 -10.08 16.97
C LEU A 252 0.92 -10.70 18.37
N PHE A 253 -0.30 -11.16 18.67
CA PHE A 253 -0.63 -11.86 19.92
C PHE A 253 -1.46 -13.11 19.68
N GLY A 254 -1.53 -13.97 20.70
CA GLY A 254 -2.36 -15.17 20.70
C GLY A 254 -2.11 -16.09 19.50
N MET A 255 -3.19 -16.52 18.85
CA MET A 255 -3.13 -17.43 17.71
C MET A 255 -2.48 -16.82 16.47
N ALA A 256 -2.57 -15.49 16.29
CA ALA A 256 -1.93 -14.81 15.17
C ALA A 256 -0.40 -14.90 15.28
N LYS A 257 0.16 -14.67 16.49
CA LYS A 257 1.60 -14.85 16.76
C LYS A 257 2.04 -16.29 16.48
N ARG A 258 1.32 -17.27 17.05
CA ARG A 258 1.63 -18.70 16.87
C ARG A 258 1.57 -19.15 15.41
N ARG A 259 0.65 -18.58 14.61
CA ARG A 259 0.53 -18.91 13.18
C ARG A 259 1.72 -18.39 12.39
N THR A 260 2.16 -17.16 12.66
CA THR A 260 3.33 -16.56 12.00
C THR A 260 4.60 -17.30 12.38
N GLU A 261 4.80 -17.63 13.66
CA GLU A 261 5.93 -18.46 14.14
C GLU A 261 5.95 -19.82 13.44
N ARG A 262 4.81 -20.52 13.36
CA ARG A 262 4.71 -21.79 12.63
C ARG A 262 5.00 -21.67 11.14
N MET A 263 4.64 -20.55 10.51
CA MET A 263 4.93 -20.31 9.09
C MET A 263 6.42 -20.03 8.85
N GLN A 264 7.12 -19.43 9.81
CA GLN A 264 8.57 -19.25 9.76
C GLN A 264 9.30 -20.59 9.99
N ASP A 265 8.86 -21.40 10.95
CA ASP A 265 9.46 -22.70 11.26
C ASP A 265 9.20 -23.76 10.17
N LYS A 266 8.04 -23.68 9.50
CA LYS A 266 7.64 -24.59 8.43
C LYS A 266 7.10 -23.78 7.25
N PRO A 267 7.98 -23.14 6.45
CA PRO A 267 7.54 -22.40 5.28
C PRO A 267 6.82 -23.36 4.34
N MET A 268 5.57 -23.03 3.98
CA MET A 268 4.85 -23.84 2.99
C MET A 268 5.68 -23.89 1.71
N ALA A 269 5.81 -25.08 1.11
CA ALA A 269 6.54 -25.26 -0.13
C ALA A 269 6.11 -24.19 -1.14
N ALA A 270 7.04 -23.33 -1.54
CA ALA A 270 6.79 -22.27 -2.50
C ALA A 270 6.16 -22.91 -3.74
N ARG A 271 4.90 -22.60 -4.05
CA ARG A 271 4.30 -23.03 -5.31
C ARG A 271 5.12 -22.38 -6.43
N ARG A 272 5.99 -23.17 -7.06
CA ARG A 272 6.76 -22.79 -8.25
C ARG A 272 5.80 -22.14 -9.26
N GLY A 273 6.11 -20.90 -9.64
CA GLY A 273 5.58 -20.32 -10.88
C GLY A 273 4.34 -19.44 -10.76
N GLY A 274 4.30 -18.47 -9.85
CA GLY A 274 3.33 -17.36 -9.96
C GLY A 274 3.71 -16.38 -11.08
N PHE A 275 4.97 -15.92 -11.08
CA PHE A 275 5.45 -14.87 -11.99
C PHE A 275 5.67 -15.38 -13.42
N LEU A 276 6.30 -16.55 -13.59
CA LEU A 276 6.52 -17.15 -14.92
C LEU A 276 5.22 -17.65 -15.59
N ARG A 277 4.21 -18.05 -14.82
CA ARG A 277 2.93 -18.52 -15.37
C ARG A 277 2.02 -17.37 -15.81
N GLN A 278 2.23 -16.18 -15.24
CA GLN A 278 1.60 -14.95 -15.70
C GLN A 278 2.24 -14.47 -17.01
N GLN A 279 3.58 -14.47 -17.11
CA GLN A 279 4.29 -14.22 -18.38
C GLN A 279 3.90 -15.18 -19.52
N ARG A 280 3.71 -16.49 -19.25
CA ARG A 280 3.25 -17.43 -20.29
C ARG A 280 1.82 -17.14 -20.77
N ARG A 281 0.94 -16.72 -19.86
CA ARG A 281 -0.46 -16.41 -20.19
C ARG A 281 -0.59 -15.12 -20.99
N ASP A 282 0.29 -14.15 -20.70
CA ASP A 282 0.35 -12.88 -21.41
C ASP A 282 0.97 -13.07 -22.82
N ASN A 283 1.98 -13.93 -22.97
CA ASN A 283 2.55 -14.28 -24.30
C ASN A 283 1.64 -15.16 -25.18
N GLU A 284 0.83 -16.05 -24.61
CA GLU A 284 -0.10 -16.91 -25.37
C GLU A 284 -1.34 -16.12 -25.87
N GLY A 285 -1.73 -15.05 -25.16
CA GLY A 285 -2.84 -14.16 -25.56
C GLY A 285 -2.51 -13.26 -26.75
N GLU A 286 -1.25 -12.85 -26.91
CA GLU A 286 -0.81 -12.01 -28.03
C GLU A 286 -0.66 -12.80 -29.35
N GLN A 287 -0.36 -14.10 -29.29
CA GLN A 287 -0.24 -14.95 -30.50
C GLN A 287 -1.59 -15.33 -31.13
N GLN A 288 -2.68 -15.39 -30.36
CA GLN A 288 -4.01 -15.71 -30.90
C GLN A 288 -4.67 -14.53 -31.64
N ASN A 289 -4.36 -13.29 -31.26
CA ASN A 289 -4.89 -12.11 -31.96
C ASN A 289 -4.22 -11.93 -33.35
N ASN A 290 -2.95 -12.31 -33.51
CA ASN A 290 -2.27 -12.23 -34.81
C ASN A 290 -2.67 -13.34 -35.81
N HIS A 291 -3.33 -14.42 -35.37
CA HIS A 291 -3.77 -15.50 -36.26
C HIS A 291 -5.21 -15.36 -36.78
N ASN A 292 -6.03 -14.49 -36.18
CA ASN A 292 -7.38 -14.22 -36.65
C ASN A 292 -7.42 -13.13 -37.74
N GLU A 293 -6.50 -12.16 -37.75
CA GLU A 293 -6.46 -11.13 -38.82
C GLU A 293 -5.92 -11.64 -40.16
N GLN A 294 -5.28 -12.82 -40.19
CA GLN A 294 -4.69 -13.39 -41.41
C GLN A 294 -5.57 -14.44 -42.12
N ARG A 295 -6.71 -14.83 -41.53
CA ARG A 295 -7.62 -15.84 -42.12
C ARG A 295 -8.74 -15.26 -42.99
N ASP A 296 -9.08 -13.98 -42.85
CA ASP A 296 -10.20 -13.38 -43.58
C ASP A 296 -9.86 -12.85 -44.99
N TYR A 297 -8.62 -12.99 -45.46
CA TYR A 297 -8.20 -12.56 -46.81
C TYR A 297 -8.01 -13.70 -47.82
N LYS A 298 -8.38 -14.95 -47.49
CA LYS A 298 -8.12 -16.11 -48.38
C LYS A 298 -9.27 -17.13 -48.40
N ALA A 299 -10.48 -16.70 -48.74
CA ALA A 299 -11.54 -17.62 -49.14
C ALA A 299 -12.39 -17.00 -50.26
N GLY A 300 -11.97 -17.23 -51.50
CA GLY A 300 -12.69 -16.77 -52.69
C GLY A 300 -12.11 -17.34 -53.98
N SER A 301 -12.33 -18.64 -54.23
CA SER A 301 -12.44 -19.18 -55.60
C SER A 301 -12.85 -20.66 -55.61
N ASN A 302 -13.89 -20.92 -56.41
CA ASN A 302 -14.33 -22.15 -57.09
C ASN A 302 -14.71 -23.40 -56.27
N GLN A 303 -15.93 -23.95 -56.32
CA GLN A 303 -16.90 -24.33 -57.39
C GLN A 303 -16.80 -25.83 -57.74
N TYR A 304 -17.98 -26.47 -57.85
CA TYR A 304 -18.31 -27.88 -58.15
C TYR A 304 -18.10 -28.90 -57.02
N GLY A 305 -19.02 -29.79 -56.67
CA GLY A 305 -20.34 -30.08 -57.21
C GLY A 305 -20.84 -31.42 -56.66
N GLN A 306 -22.11 -31.42 -56.26
CA GLN A 306 -23.08 -32.51 -56.29
C GLN A 306 -23.02 -33.72 -55.33
N ASN A 307 -24.27 -34.06 -54.96
CA ASN A 307 -24.83 -35.32 -54.48
C ASN A 307 -24.65 -35.63 -52.99
N ARG A 308 -25.69 -36.02 -52.26
CA ARG A 308 -27.14 -36.11 -52.48
C ARG A 308 -27.72 -36.55 -51.12
N SER A 309 -28.90 -36.06 -50.75
CA SER A 309 -29.95 -36.71 -49.93
C SER A 309 -29.60 -37.33 -48.57
N GLU A 310 -30.41 -37.35 -47.52
CA GLU A 310 -31.74 -36.86 -47.14
C GLU A 310 -31.93 -37.41 -45.71
N ASN A 311 -32.81 -36.76 -44.93
CA ASN A 311 -33.42 -37.27 -43.68
C ASN A 311 -32.47 -37.36 -42.46
N ARG A 312 -32.86 -37.00 -41.24
CA ARG A 312 -34.19 -36.87 -40.64
C ARG A 312 -34.06 -36.07 -39.34
N ALA A 313 -35.10 -35.32 -39.03
CA ALA A 313 -35.25 -34.53 -37.84
C ALA A 313 -35.55 -35.35 -36.56
N ASP A 314 -35.34 -34.66 -35.44
CA ASP A 314 -36.22 -34.59 -34.27
C ASP A 314 -36.24 -35.66 -33.16
N GLN A 315 -36.33 -35.09 -31.94
CA GLN A 315 -36.91 -35.56 -30.67
C GLN A 315 -36.06 -36.47 -29.77
N ARG A 316 -35.69 -35.96 -28.57
CA ARG A 316 -36.34 -36.16 -27.24
C ARG A 316 -36.29 -37.64 -26.82
N ASN A 317 -35.97 -38.06 -25.59
CA ASN A 317 -36.07 -37.47 -24.27
C ASN A 317 -35.39 -38.43 -23.25
N GLU A 318 -35.21 -37.94 -22.01
CA GLU A 318 -35.47 -38.66 -20.74
C GLU A 318 -34.41 -39.44 -19.95
N ARG A 319 -34.64 -39.33 -18.62
CA ARG A 319 -34.10 -40.02 -17.43
C ARG A 319 -32.84 -39.43 -16.83
N SER A 320 -32.90 -38.52 -15.85
CA SER A 320 -33.58 -38.52 -14.53
C SER A 320 -33.19 -39.69 -13.60
N GLU A 321 -32.49 -39.29 -12.52
CA GLU A 321 -32.59 -39.78 -11.14
C GLU A 321 -32.40 -41.28 -10.86
N ASN A 322 -31.33 -41.62 -10.11
CA ASN A 322 -31.49 -42.02 -8.69
C ASN A 322 -30.20 -42.53 -8.01
N ARG A 323 -30.23 -42.41 -6.66
CA ARG A 323 -29.44 -43.09 -5.59
C ARG A 323 -28.15 -42.39 -5.15
N PHE A 324 -28.17 -41.57 -4.10
CA PHE A 324 -28.33 -41.86 -2.65
C PHE A 324 -27.31 -42.85 -2.05
N ASN A 325 -26.44 -42.27 -1.20
CA ASN A 325 -25.85 -42.74 0.06
C ASN A 325 -25.40 -44.21 0.23
N LYS A 326 -24.11 -44.39 0.56
CA LYS A 326 -23.74 -45.15 1.76
C LYS A 326 -22.36 -44.76 2.31
N ALA A 327 -22.30 -44.70 3.63
CA ALA A 327 -21.19 -44.28 4.45
C ALA A 327 -20.35 -45.44 5.00
N ARG A 328 -19.18 -45.05 5.55
CA ARG A 328 -18.46 -45.60 6.72
C ARG A 328 -17.50 -46.79 6.58
N SER A 329 -16.51 -46.72 7.48
CA SER A 329 -15.50 -47.70 7.92
C SER A 329 -14.24 -47.70 7.07
N GLY A 330 -13.01 -47.60 7.56
CA GLY A 330 -12.40 -47.89 8.86
C GLY A 330 -11.01 -48.47 8.51
N GLY A 331 -9.89 -47.87 8.89
CA GLY A 331 -9.13 -48.33 10.05
C GLY A 331 -7.65 -48.53 9.68
N ASN A 332 -6.79 -48.11 10.61
CA ASN A 332 -5.35 -48.31 10.83
C ASN A 332 -4.53 -49.19 9.88
N HIS A 333 -3.29 -48.74 9.60
CA HIS A 333 -2.10 -49.58 9.68
C HIS A 333 -0.92 -48.78 10.28
N TYR A 334 -0.32 -49.36 11.32
CA TYR A 334 0.99 -49.04 11.86
C TYR A 334 2.08 -49.50 10.87
N ASN A 335 3.20 -48.78 10.82
CA ASN A 335 4.51 -49.44 11.01
C ASN A 335 5.59 -48.42 11.37
N GLN A 336 6.26 -48.72 12.49
CA GLN A 336 7.58 -48.25 12.86
C GLN A 336 8.63 -48.95 11.97
N ASP A 337 9.76 -48.29 11.73
CA ASP A 337 11.09 -48.78 12.14
C ASP A 337 12.24 -48.25 11.26
N ARG A 338 13.40 -48.12 11.93
CA ARG A 338 14.78 -47.88 11.45
C ARG A 338 15.13 -46.43 11.12
N ALA A 339 15.93 -45.70 11.91
CA ALA A 339 17.26 -46.00 12.48
C ALA A 339 18.26 -46.47 11.41
N ASP A 340 19.12 -45.57 10.92
CA ASP A 340 20.50 -45.47 11.42
C ASP A 340 21.42 -44.61 10.53
N ASN A 341 22.34 -43.98 11.25
CA ASN A 341 23.75 -43.75 10.93
C ASN A 341 24.23 -42.63 9.98
N ARG A 342 25.09 -41.81 10.62
CA ARG A 342 26.47 -41.43 10.23
C ARG A 342 26.60 -40.81 8.84
N GLY A 343 26.84 -39.52 8.72
CA GLY A 343 28.02 -38.85 9.29
C GLY A 343 29.15 -38.93 8.28
N ASN A 344 29.53 -37.81 7.69
CA ASN A 344 30.95 -37.53 7.54
C ASN A 344 31.22 -36.04 7.39
N SER A 345 32.35 -35.70 7.98
CA SER A 345 32.93 -34.38 8.14
C SER A 345 33.86 -34.07 6.96
N PHE A 346 34.30 -32.81 6.92
CA PHE A 346 35.60 -32.31 6.46
C PHE A 346 35.70 -31.41 5.23
N ASN A 347 36.32 -30.27 5.55
CA ASN A 347 37.33 -29.51 4.79
C ASN A 347 36.89 -28.75 3.54
N SER A 348 37.50 -27.63 3.17
CA SER A 348 38.33 -26.58 3.78
C SER A 348 38.94 -25.85 2.59
N ASN A 349 39.19 -24.55 2.73
CA ASN A 349 40.24 -23.80 2.04
C ASN A 349 39.99 -23.44 0.56
N ARG A 350 39.95 -22.13 0.22
CA ARG A 350 41.11 -21.28 -0.17
C ARG A 350 41.30 -21.43 -1.69
N SER A 351 41.38 -20.41 -2.54
CA SER A 351 42.27 -19.25 -2.51
C SER A 351 41.98 -18.32 -3.72
N GLU A 352 42.21 -17.02 -3.51
CA GLU A 352 42.89 -16.03 -4.37
C GLU A 352 43.04 -16.24 -5.89
N ASN A 353 42.68 -15.19 -6.65
CA ASN A 353 43.55 -14.38 -7.54
C ASN A 353 42.67 -13.54 -8.51
N ARG A 354 43.09 -12.49 -9.21
CA ARG A 354 43.99 -11.31 -9.08
C ARG A 354 43.97 -10.67 -10.49
N TYR A 355 44.17 -9.34 -10.59
CA TYR A 355 44.38 -8.52 -11.82
C TYR A 355 43.16 -8.24 -12.71
N GLY A 356 42.98 -7.07 -13.34
CA GLY A 356 43.79 -5.84 -13.44
C GLY A 356 43.15 -4.90 -14.49
N SER A 357 43.27 -3.59 -14.27
CA SER A 357 42.87 -2.53 -15.21
C SER A 357 43.84 -2.37 -16.39
N PRO A 358 43.47 -1.60 -17.42
CA PRO A 358 44.31 -0.43 -17.75
C PRO A 358 43.54 0.85 -18.15
N GLN A 359 44.26 1.98 -18.00
CA GLN A 359 43.91 3.38 -18.29
C GLN A 359 44.19 3.79 -19.76
N ASN A 360 43.51 4.84 -20.27
CA ASN A 360 44.09 6.11 -20.82
C ASN A 360 43.00 6.99 -21.48
N ARG A 361 42.78 8.26 -21.05
CA ARG A 361 43.29 9.58 -21.60
C ARG A 361 42.63 9.98 -22.95
N ASN A 362 42.21 11.22 -23.27
CA ASN A 362 42.47 12.59 -22.77
C ASN A 362 41.53 13.64 -23.48
N ARG A 363 41.24 14.78 -22.80
CA ARG A 363 41.16 16.22 -23.26
C ARG A 363 40.20 16.67 -24.41
N SER A 364 39.68 17.90 -24.52
CA SER A 364 39.57 19.14 -23.72
C SER A 364 38.71 20.21 -24.48
N ASP A 365 38.34 21.30 -23.79
CA ASP A 365 38.00 22.68 -24.27
C ASP A 365 36.63 22.96 -24.94
N GLU A 366 36.01 24.16 -24.94
CA GLU A 366 35.85 25.34 -24.04
C GLU A 366 34.76 26.25 -24.69
N ARG A 367 33.91 26.88 -23.86
CA ARG A 367 33.24 28.22 -23.95
C ARG A 367 32.40 28.70 -25.17
N TYR A 368 31.23 29.29 -24.87
CA TYR A 368 30.71 30.67 -25.14
C TYR A 368 29.20 30.69 -24.74
N SER A 369 28.76 31.38 -23.68
CA SER A 369 28.30 32.79 -23.57
C SER A 369 26.86 33.10 -24.08
N ASN A 370 26.04 33.58 -23.13
CA ASN A 370 24.92 34.55 -23.18
C ASN A 370 23.83 34.46 -24.26
N ASP A 371 22.56 34.39 -23.82
CA ASP A 371 21.67 35.55 -24.03
C ASP A 371 20.46 35.62 -23.08
N ARG A 372 20.12 36.85 -22.71
CA ARG A 372 19.01 37.29 -21.85
C ARG A 372 17.73 37.51 -22.68
N ARG A 373 16.56 37.37 -22.04
CA ARG A 373 15.33 38.23 -22.15
C ARG A 373 14.24 37.59 -21.28
N ASP A 374 13.89 38.16 -20.12
CA ASP A 374 12.86 39.19 -19.88
C ASP A 374 11.52 38.96 -20.61
N TYR A 375 10.50 38.61 -19.84
CA TYR A 375 9.12 39.10 -19.99
C TYR A 375 8.42 39.11 -18.62
N SER A 376 8.22 40.31 -18.11
CA SER A 376 7.28 40.68 -17.07
C SER A 376 5.84 40.76 -17.62
N ASP A 377 4.89 40.91 -16.69
CA ASP A 377 3.49 41.32 -16.86
C ASP A 377 2.43 40.29 -17.28
N ARG A 378 1.71 39.77 -16.28
CA ARG A 378 0.25 39.99 -16.25
C ARG A 378 -0.35 39.87 -14.85
N GLN A 379 -0.58 41.06 -14.29
CA GLN A 379 -1.69 41.53 -13.47
C GLN A 379 -2.65 40.51 -12.81
N GLU A 380 -2.66 40.65 -11.49
CA GLU A 380 -3.75 40.51 -10.53
C GLU A 380 -5.18 40.66 -11.09
N ARG A 381 -6.05 39.72 -10.69
CA ARG A 381 -7.46 40.04 -10.42
C ARG A 381 -7.92 39.29 -9.18
N SER A 382 -8.00 40.05 -8.10
CA SER A 382 -8.68 39.73 -6.85
C SER A 382 -10.20 39.84 -7.06
N GLU A 383 -10.97 38.88 -6.54
CA GLU A 383 -12.38 39.08 -6.18
C GLU A 383 -12.74 38.10 -5.04
N GLN A 384 -13.34 38.69 -4.00
CA GLN A 384 -13.66 38.12 -2.68
C GLN A 384 -14.93 37.22 -2.69
N PRO A 385 -15.24 36.49 -1.59
CA PRO A 385 -16.06 35.29 -1.63
C PRO A 385 -17.56 35.53 -1.40
N GLU A 386 -18.42 34.82 -2.15
CA GLU A 386 -19.86 34.73 -1.85
C GLU A 386 -20.12 33.85 -0.60
N LYS A 387 -20.82 34.43 0.38
CA LYS A 387 -21.45 33.73 1.51
C LYS A 387 -22.79 33.12 1.06
N LYS A 388 -22.98 31.79 1.20
CA LYS A 388 -24.31 31.16 1.24
C LYS A 388 -24.43 30.06 2.32
N LYS A 389 -25.18 30.45 3.37
CA LYS A 389 -26.17 29.77 4.23
C LYS A 389 -25.97 28.31 4.73
N PRO A 390 -26.41 28.01 5.98
CA PRO A 390 -26.04 26.81 6.71
C PRO A 390 -26.75 25.55 6.21
N PHE A 391 -25.99 24.46 6.16
CA PHE A 391 -26.45 23.12 5.80
C PHE A 391 -27.13 22.47 7.02
N VAL A 392 -28.42 22.13 6.89
CA VAL A 392 -29.15 21.31 7.87
C VAL A 392 -28.69 19.87 7.73
N VAL A 393 -27.95 19.35 8.72
CA VAL A 393 -27.53 17.94 8.74
C VAL A 393 -28.52 17.14 9.55
N ASN A 394 -29.37 16.39 8.86
CA ASN A 394 -30.16 15.32 9.44
C ASN A 394 -29.47 13.99 9.08
N LYS A 395 -28.66 13.43 9.99
CA LYS A 395 -28.16 12.05 9.88
C LYS A 395 -28.17 11.38 11.25
N GLY A 396 -29.11 10.46 11.40
CA GLY A 396 -29.23 9.56 12.54
C GLY A 396 -27.97 8.72 12.72
N PHE A 397 -27.68 8.45 13.99
CA PHE A 397 -26.72 7.43 14.40
C PHE A 397 -27.10 6.10 13.74
N LYS A 398 -26.16 5.51 13.00
CA LYS A 398 -26.24 4.07 12.73
C LYS A 398 -26.29 3.38 14.10
N LYS A 399 -27.39 2.65 14.34
CA LYS A 399 -27.45 1.65 15.41
C LYS A 399 -26.25 0.71 15.20
N PHE A 400 -25.55 0.48 16.32
CA PHE A 400 -24.26 -0.18 16.52
C PHE A 400 -23.99 -1.39 15.64
#